data_AF-A0A151IB68-F1
#
_entry.id   AF-A0A151IB68-F1
#
_cell.length_a   1.000
_cell.length_b   1.000
_cell.length_c   1.000
_cell.angle_alpha   90.00
_cell.angle_beta   90.00
_cell.angle_gamma   90.00
#
_symmetry.space_group_name_H-M   'P 1'
#
loop_
_entity.id
_entity.type
_entity.pdbx_description
1 polymer ?
#
loop_
_entity_poly.entity_id
_entity_poly.type
_entity_poly.pdbx_seq_one_letter_code
_entity_poly.pdbx_strand_id
1 'polypeptide(L)'
;MSLAFLVAFVSVTVCASTPTVENLVNTEVIEYLQKYGYLNEADVTTHTWIEDEKIKEAIALFQEYYQIPGNGILNDNTLEQIRKP
;
A
#
# COMPACT_ATOMS: atom_id res chain seq x y z
N MET A 1 48.12 25.23 26.01
CA MET A 1 47.96 23.97 25.24
C MET A 1 46.58 23.42 25.55
N SER A 2 45.76 23.29 24.51
CA SER A 2 44.32 22.99 24.55
C SER A 2 44.06 21.48 24.69
N LEU A 3 43.00 21.08 25.39
CA LEU A 3 42.37 19.78 25.18
C LEU A 3 40.85 19.95 25.27
N ALA A 4 40.21 20.15 24.12
CA ALA A 4 38.77 20.14 23.99
C ALA A 4 38.30 18.70 23.70
N PHE A 5 37.47 18.16 24.59
CA PHE A 5 36.81 16.86 24.40
C PHE A 5 35.66 17.04 23.42
N LEU A 6 35.80 16.44 22.23
CA LEU A 6 34.76 16.42 21.21
C LEU A 6 33.89 15.17 21.42
N VAL A 7 32.75 15.33 22.09
CA VAL A 7 31.73 14.28 22.19
C VAL A 7 30.82 14.42 20.97
N ALA A 8 31.06 13.58 19.97
CA ALA A 8 30.18 13.48 18.81
C ALA A 8 28.89 12.75 19.23
N PHE A 9 27.82 13.50 19.49
CA PHE A 9 26.49 12.94 19.59
C PHE A 9 26.03 12.54 18.19
N VAL A 10 26.17 11.25 17.87
CA VAL A 10 25.49 10.64 16.72
C VAL A 10 24.00 10.65 17.04
N SER A 11 23.32 11.71 16.64
CA SER A 11 21.87 11.77 16.69
C SER A 11 21.36 10.82 15.61
N VAL A 12 21.07 9.57 15.99
CA VAL A 12 20.31 8.64 15.14
C VAL A 12 18.89 9.18 15.14
N THR A 13 18.61 10.07 14.18
CA THR A 13 17.24 10.49 13.89
C THR A 13 16.54 9.26 13.32
N VAL A 14 15.81 8.55 14.18
CA VAL A 14 14.79 7.60 13.74
C VAL A 14 13.75 8.45 13.03
N CYS A 15 13.82 8.51 11.70
CA CYS A 15 12.77 9.05 10.88
C CYS A 15 11.57 8.11 11.06
N ALA A 16 10.69 8.42 12.00
CA ALA A 16 9.36 7.83 12.04
C ALA A 16 8.62 8.37 10.82
N SER A 17 8.74 7.67 9.69
CA SER A 17 8.00 7.96 8.47
C SER A 17 6.52 7.84 8.82
N THR A 18 5.82 8.96 8.95
CA THR A 18 4.36 8.95 9.01
C THR A 18 3.85 8.30 7.73
N PRO A 19 3.11 7.18 7.79
CA PRO A 19 2.56 6.59 6.59
C PRO A 19 1.60 7.59 5.95
N THR A 20 1.85 7.94 4.70
CA THR A 20 0.94 8.79 3.91
C THR A 20 -0.41 8.08 3.77
N VAL A 21 -1.51 8.83 3.77
CA VAL A 21 -2.88 8.28 3.62
C VAL A 21 -3.01 7.35 2.41
N GLU A 22 -2.37 7.68 1.30
CA GLU A 22 -2.33 6.83 0.10
C GLU A 22 -1.70 5.45 0.36
N ASN A 23 -0.67 5.40 1.20
CA ASN A 23 0.01 4.15 1.53
C ASN A 23 -0.91 3.24 2.36
N LEU A 24 -1.70 3.82 3.27
CA LEU A 24 -2.71 3.09 4.05
C LEU A 24 -3.81 2.52 3.15
N VAL A 25 -4.31 3.31 2.20
CA VAL A 25 -5.33 2.83 1.22
C VAL A 25 -4.76 1.72 0.34
N ASN A 26 -3.51 1.84 -0.11
CA ASN A 26 -2.86 0.80 -0.90
C ASN A 26 -2.75 -0.50 -0.12
N THR A 27 -2.28 -0.45 1.13
CA THR A 27 -2.20 -1.63 2.00
C THR A 27 -3.56 -2.27 2.21
N GLU A 28 -4.59 -1.49 2.54
CA GLU A 28 -5.95 -1.98 2.76
C GLU A 28 -6.49 -2.75 1.54
N VAL A 29 -6.34 -2.19 0.34
CA VAL A 29 -6.82 -2.82 -0.90
C VAL A 29 -6.04 -4.09 -1.22
N ILE A 30 -4.71 -4.05 -1.09
CA ILE A 30 -3.85 -5.21 -1.35
C ILE A 30 -4.18 -6.36 -0.40
N GLU A 31 -4.29 -6.09 0.90
CA GLU A 31 -4.63 -7.10 1.91
C GLU A 31 -6.00 -7.72 1.63
N TYR A 32 -6.99 -6.91 1.25
CA TYR A 32 -8.30 -7.41 0.88
C TYR A 32 -8.22 -8.35 -0.34
N LEU A 33 -7.57 -7.90 -1.42
CA LEU A 33 -7.46 -8.70 -2.65
C LEU A 33 -6.74 -10.03 -2.41
N GLN A 34 -5.72 -10.05 -1.53
CA GLN A 34 -5.06 -11.28 -1.10
C GLN A 34 -6.00 -12.18 -0.29
N LYS A 35 -6.67 -11.62 0.72
CA LYS A 35 -7.59 -12.35 1.60
C LYS A 35 -8.69 -13.09 0.83
N TYR A 36 -9.20 -12.48 -0.24
CA TYR A 36 -10.28 -13.06 -1.05
C TYR A 36 -9.79 -13.74 -2.34
N GLY A 37 -8.47 -13.86 -2.53
CA GLY A 37 -7.87 -14.65 -3.61
C GLY A 37 -7.84 -13.98 -4.99
N TYR A 38 -8.05 -12.67 -5.07
CA TYR A 38 -7.87 -11.89 -6.29
C TYR A 38 -6.39 -11.63 -6.60
N LEU A 39 -5.52 -11.66 -5.59
CA LEU A 39 -4.09 -11.39 -5.69
C LEU A 39 -3.30 -12.45 -4.91
N ASN A 40 -2.23 -12.99 -5.49
CA ASN A 40 -1.37 -13.93 -4.76
C ASN A 40 -0.42 -13.17 -3.83
N GLU A 41 -0.14 -13.70 -2.63
CA GLU A 41 0.85 -13.14 -1.72
C GLU A 41 2.24 -13.05 -2.36
N ALA A 42 2.61 -14.03 -3.20
CA ALA A 42 3.88 -14.05 -3.91
C ALA A 42 4.02 -12.93 -4.95
N ASP A 43 2.90 -12.35 -5.40
CA ASP A 43 2.88 -11.28 -6.41
C ASP A 43 3.09 -9.89 -5.76
N VAL A 44 3.13 -9.80 -4.42
CA VAL A 44 3.30 -8.54 -3.69
C VAL A 44 4.70 -8.47 -3.08
N THR A 45 5.46 -7.45 -3.48
CA THR A 45 6.75 -7.09 -2.88
C THR A 45 6.60 -6.02 -1.80
N THR A 46 7.69 -5.73 -1.07
CA THR A 46 7.70 -4.70 -0.02
C THR A 46 7.43 -3.27 -0.51
N HIS A 47 7.38 -3.05 -1.83
CA HIS A 47 7.18 -1.73 -2.45
C HIS A 47 6.01 -1.72 -3.45
N THR A 48 5.01 -2.58 -3.25
CA THR A 48 3.92 -2.71 -4.23
C THR A 48 2.98 -1.52 -4.18
N TRP A 49 2.70 -0.94 -5.34
CA TRP A 49 1.83 0.22 -5.55
C TRP A 49 0.55 -0.20 -6.25
N ILE A 50 -0.56 0.49 -6.02
CA ILE A 50 -1.85 0.16 -6.64
C ILE A 50 -1.79 0.15 -8.19
N GLU A 51 -0.83 0.89 -8.76
CA GLU A 51 -0.60 0.97 -10.20
C GLU A 51 0.22 -0.19 -10.77
N ASP A 52 0.68 -1.12 -9.93
CA ASP A 52 1.30 -2.36 -10.38
C ASP A 52 0.32 -3.16 -11.23
N GLU A 53 0.78 -3.68 -12.37
CA GLU A 53 -0.07 -4.36 -13.34
C GLU A 53 -0.84 -5.53 -12.73
N LYS A 54 -0.22 -6.27 -11.79
CA LYS A 54 -0.87 -7.38 -11.08
C LYS A 54 -1.97 -6.91 -10.15
N ILE A 55 -1.77 -5.77 -9.48
CA ILE A 55 -2.82 -5.19 -8.63
C ILE A 55 -3.95 -4.64 -9.51
N LYS A 56 -3.64 -3.99 -10.63
CA LYS A 56 -4.66 -3.50 -11.57
C LYS A 56 -5.49 -4.65 -12.14
N GLU A 57 -4.86 -5.76 -12.48
CA GLU A 57 -5.55 -6.99 -12.91
C GLU A 57 -6.48 -7.52 -11.80
N ALA A 58 -5.99 -7.62 -10.56
CA ALA A 58 -6.80 -8.03 -9.42
C ALA A 58 -7.98 -7.09 -9.14
N ILE A 59 -7.78 -5.77 -9.25
CA ILE A 59 -8.84 -4.77 -9.12
C ILE A 59 -9.86 -4.92 -10.24
N ALA A 60 -9.42 -5.19 -11.48
CA ALA A 60 -10.33 -5.38 -12.61
C ALA A 60 -11.22 -6.61 -12.40
N LEU A 61 -10.66 -7.71 -11.92
CA LEU A 61 -11.42 -8.92 -11.58
C LEU A 61 -12.44 -8.67 -10.46
N PHE A 62 -12.05 -7.92 -9.42
CA PHE A 62 -12.98 -7.52 -8.36
C PHE A 62 -14.12 -6.65 -8.90
N GLN A 63 -13.79 -5.64 -9.72
CA GLN A 63 -14.76 -4.75 -10.35
C GLN A 63 -15.75 -5.53 -11.24
N GLU A 64 -15.24 -6.47 -12.04
CA GLU A 64 -16.08 -7.35 -12.87
C GLU A 64 -17.04 -8.18 -12.02
N TYR A 65 -16.55 -8.82 -10.95
CA TYR A 65 -17.38 -9.65 -10.07
C TYR A 65 -18.53 -8.86 -9.43
N TYR A 66 -18.24 -7.65 -8.92
CA TYR A 66 -19.25 -6.78 -8.29
C TYR A 66 -20.00 -5.89 -9.28
N GLN A 67 -19.77 -6.03 -10.59
CA GLN A 67 -20.38 -5.22 -11.65
C GLN A 67 -20.14 -3.71 -11.46
N ILE A 68 -18.97 -3.35 -10.95
CA ILE A 68 -18.54 -1.96 -10.75
C ILE A 68 -17.88 -1.49 -12.06
N PRO A 69 -18.32 -0.37 -12.66
CA PRO A 69 -17.65 0.19 -13.83
C PRO A 69 -16.19 0.54 -13.50
N GLY A 70 -15.27 -0.07 -14.25
CA GLY A 70 -13.84 0.13 -14.07
C GLY A 70 -13.02 -0.81 -14.96
N ASN A 71 -11.71 -0.58 -14.97
CA ASN A 71 -10.74 -1.32 -15.78
C ASN A 71 -9.45 -1.62 -14.98
N GLY A 72 -9.58 -1.84 -13.68
CA GLY A 72 -8.44 -2.08 -12.79
C GLY A 72 -7.88 -0.82 -12.13
N ILE A 73 -8.46 0.35 -12.41
CA ILE A 73 -8.15 1.58 -11.69
C ILE A 73 -8.96 1.61 -10.39
N LEU A 74 -8.29 1.78 -9.25
CA LEU A 74 -8.95 1.99 -7.97
C LEU A 74 -9.77 3.28 -8.02
N ASN A 75 -11.08 3.16 -7.80
CA ASN A 75 -12.01 4.28 -7.73
C ASN A 75 -12.85 4.20 -6.45
N ASP A 76 -13.55 5.29 -6.14
CA ASP A 76 -14.30 5.42 -4.88
C ASP A 76 -15.33 4.30 -4.68
N ASN A 77 -16.06 3.93 -5.73
CA ASN A 77 -17.04 2.82 -5.67
C ASN A 77 -16.38 1.48 -5.34
N THR A 78 -15.19 1.24 -5.89
CA THR A 78 -14.40 0.03 -5.62
C THR A 78 -13.93 0.01 -4.17
N LEU A 79 -13.40 1.14 -3.69
CA LEU A 79 -12.94 1.27 -2.31
C LEU A 79 -14.09 1.16 -1.30
N GLU A 80 -15.24 1.76 -1.61
CA GLU A 80 -16.46 1.63 -0.80
C GLU A 80 -16.91 0.17 -0.73
N GLN A 81 -16.90 -0.55 -1.85
CA GLN A 81 -17.26 -1.96 -1.88
C GLN A 81 -16.30 -2.84 -1.05
N ILE A 82 -14.99 -2.59 -1.12
CA ILE A 82 -13.96 -3.28 -0.31
C ILE A 82 -14.21 -3.07 1.19
N ARG A 83 -14.70 -1.89 1.58
CA ARG A 83 -14.96 -1.51 2.98
C ARG A 83 -16.29 -2.01 3.53
N LYS A 84 -17.09 -2.71 2.72
CA LYS A 84 -18.34 -3.30 3.19
C LYS A 84 -18.05 -4.48 4.14
N PRO A 85 -18.83 -4.62 5.23
CA PRO A 85 -18.64 -5.66 6.24
C PRO A 85 -18.91 -7.08 5.72
#